data_AF-A0A659QZF0-F1
#
_entry.id   AF-A0A659QZF0-F1
#
_cell.length_a   1.000
_cell.length_b   1.000
_cell.length_c   1.000
_cell.angle_alpha   90.00
_cell.angle_beta   90.00
_cell.angle_gamma   90.00
#
_symmetry.space_group_name_H-M   'P 1'
#
loop_
_entity.id
_entity.type
_entity.pdbx_description
1 polymer ?
#
loop_
_entity_poly.entity_id
_entity_poly.type
_entity_poly.pdbx_seq_one_letter_code
_entity_poly.pdbx_strand_id
1 'polypeptide(L)' 'MLDDGSGGTGKAGGEADRNLLREEPLEILQEEEFIAERDASVRRQQEIEAADTEPFAAWLAKHA' A
#
# COMPACT_ATOMS: atom_id res chain seq x y z
N MET A 1 23.64 -20.10 -9.39
CA MET A 1 22.46 -19.85 -8.51
C MET A 1 22.71 -20.20 -7.04
N LEU A 2 23.95 -20.48 -6.59
CA LEU A 2 24.27 -20.83 -5.18
C LEU A 2 25.34 -19.93 -4.55
N ASP A 3 25.76 -18.83 -5.19
CA ASP A 3 26.86 -17.99 -4.67
C ASP A 3 26.39 -16.78 -3.82
N ASP A 4 25.11 -16.39 -3.92
CA ASP A 4 24.61 -15.11 -3.38
C ASP A 4 23.84 -15.22 -2.05
N GLY A 5 23.55 -16.43 -1.57
CA GLY A 5 22.67 -16.67 -0.42
C GLY A 5 21.22 -16.17 -0.62
N SER A 6 20.34 -16.43 0.34
CA SER A 6 18.91 -16.03 0.24
C SER A 6 18.72 -14.52 0.10
N GLY A 7 19.58 -13.72 0.73
CA GLY A 7 19.55 -12.26 0.63
C GLY A 7 19.98 -11.74 -0.74
N GLY A 8 20.98 -12.33 -1.38
CA GLY A 8 21.40 -11.91 -2.71
C GLY A 8 20.45 -12.40 -3.81
N THR A 9 19.91 -13.61 -3.69
CA THR A 9 18.82 -14.08 -4.57
C THR A 9 17.58 -13.20 -4.47
N GLY A 10 17.17 -12.80 -3.26
CA GLY A 10 16.02 -11.91 -3.06
C GLY A 10 16.22 -10.51 -3.66
N LYS A 11 17.43 -9.95 -3.54
CA LYS A 11 17.76 -8.66 -4.16
C LYS A 11 17.77 -8.73 -5.68
N ALA A 12 18.35 -9.78 -6.24
CA ALA A 12 18.39 -9.98 -7.69
C ALA A 12 16.98 -10.15 -8.28
N GLY A 13 16.14 -10.96 -7.62
CA GLY A 13 14.73 -11.13 -8.01
C GLY A 13 13.95 -9.82 -7.89
N GLY A 14 14.04 -9.14 -6.73
CA GLY A 14 13.34 -7.88 -6.51
C GLY A 14 13.75 -6.77 -7.48
N GLU A 15 15.02 -6.70 -7.89
CA GLU A 15 15.46 -5.74 -8.89
C GLU A 15 14.96 -6.10 -10.30
N ALA A 16 14.94 -7.38 -10.65
CA ALA A 16 14.38 -7.83 -11.93
C ALA A 16 12.88 -7.52 -12.01
N ASP A 17 12.11 -7.85 -10.96
CA ASP A 17 10.68 -7.60 -10.88
C ASP A 17 10.37 -6.10 -10.90
N ARG A 18 11.13 -5.30 -10.14
CA ARG A 18 10.99 -3.83 -10.13
C ARG A 18 11.16 -3.23 -11.51
N ASN A 19 12.18 -3.67 -12.26
CA ASN A 19 12.44 -3.14 -13.59
C ASN A 19 11.36 -3.57 -14.59
N LEU A 20 10.86 -4.80 -14.49
CA LEU A 20 9.76 -5.28 -15.34
C LEU A 20 8.46 -4.49 -15.06
N LEU A 21 8.01 -4.45 -13.81
CA LEU A 21 6.73 -3.85 -13.41
C LEU A 21 6.66 -2.34 -13.64
N ARG A 22 7.81 -1.64 -13.72
CA ARG A 22 7.84 -0.21 -14.00
C ARG A 22 7.68 0.10 -15.50
N GLU A 23 8.15 -0.79 -16.36
CA GLU A 23 8.15 -0.55 -17.81
C GLU A 23 6.90 -1.13 -18.50
N GLU A 24 6.21 -2.08 -17.86
CA GLU A 24 4.93 -2.61 -18.34
C GLU A 24 3.84 -1.51 -18.34
N PRO A 25 3.12 -1.31 -19.46
CA PRO A 25 2.03 -0.34 -19.50
C PRO A 25 0.83 -0.85 -18.71
N LEU A 26 0.06 0.08 -18.14
CA LEU A 26 -1.19 -0.26 -17.47
C LEU A 26 -2.24 -0.79 -18.46
N GLU A 27 -2.91 -1.89 -18.12
CA GLU A 27 -3.83 -2.58 -19.04
C GLU A 27 -5.32 -2.34 -18.74
N ILE A 28 -5.70 -2.26 -17.46
CA ILE A 28 -7.10 -2.12 -17.04
C ILE A 28 -7.28 -0.77 -16.36
N LEU A 29 -6.65 -0.61 -15.19
CA LEU A 29 -6.68 0.62 -14.42
C LEU A 29 -5.76 1.65 -15.05
N GLN A 30 -6.27 2.84 -15.33
CA GLN A 30 -5.45 3.95 -15.78
C GLN A 30 -4.86 4.72 -14.60
N GLU A 31 -3.82 5.53 -14.83
CA GLU A 31 -3.16 6.31 -13.78
C GLU A 31 -4.16 7.20 -13.03
N GLU A 32 -5.11 7.79 -13.74
CA GLU A 32 -6.15 8.65 -13.16
C GLU A 32 -7.05 7.91 -12.17
N GLU A 33 -7.29 6.61 -12.36
CA GLU A 33 -8.11 5.81 -11.46
C GLU A 33 -7.37 5.53 -10.14
N PHE A 34 -6.06 5.29 -10.20
CA PHE A 34 -5.23 5.19 -8.99
C PHE A 34 -5.19 6.52 -8.23
N ILE A 35 -5.09 7.65 -8.94
CA ILE A 35 -5.10 8.98 -8.35
C ILE A 35 -6.44 9.29 -7.68
N ALA A 36 -7.54 9.03 -8.39
CA ALA A 36 -8.89 9.25 -7.87
C ALA A 36 -9.14 8.39 -6.62
N GLU A 37 -8.71 7.13 -6.62
CA GLU A 37 -8.89 6.26 -5.47
C GLU A 37 -7.97 6.62 -4.30
N ARG A 38 -6.74 7.09 -4.55
CA ARG A 38 -5.89 7.68 -3.51
C ARG A 38 -6.63 8.82 -2.81
N ASP A 39 -7.17 9.76 -3.56
CA ASP A 39 -7.84 10.94 -3.00
C ASP A 39 -9.12 10.54 -2.25
N ALA A 40 -9.88 9.59 -2.79
CA ALA A 40 -11.08 9.06 -2.14
C ALA A 40 -10.74 8.31 -0.84
N SER A 41 -9.65 7.54 -0.81
CA SER A 41 -9.20 6.81 0.38
C SER A 41 -8.79 7.75 1.51
N VAL A 42 -8.05 8.81 1.19
CA VAL A 42 -7.64 9.84 2.16
C VAL A 42 -8.86 10.57 2.70
N ARG A 43 -9.82 10.92 1.84
CA ARG A 43 -11.07 11.53 2.27
C ARG A 43 -11.85 10.63 3.23
N ARG A 44 -11.99 9.34 2.93
CA ARG A 44 -12.68 8.39 3.82
C ARG A 44 -11.97 8.25 5.17
N GLN A 45 -10.64 8.25 5.17
CA GLN A 45 -9.87 8.26 6.41
C GLN A 45 -10.17 9.51 7.26
N GLN A 46 -10.17 10.69 6.65
CA GLN A 46 -10.50 11.95 7.33
C GLN A 46 -11.93 11.96 7.87
N GLU A 47 -12.88 11.39 7.13
CA GLU A 47 -14.26 11.24 7.57
C GLU A 47 -14.37 10.33 8.81
N ILE A 48 -13.56 9.26 8.88
CA ILE A 48 -13.47 8.40 10.08
C ILE A 48 -12.87 9.17 11.26
N GLU A 49 -11.72 9.83 11.05
CA GLU A 49 -11.03 10.60 12.09
C GLU A 49 -11.90 11.73 12.64
N ALA A 50 -12.68 12.40 11.79
CA ALA A 50 -13.61 13.46 12.20
C ALA A 50 -14.86 12.92 12.92
N ALA A 51 -15.20 11.65 12.71
CA ALA A 51 -16.34 10.99 13.34
C ALA A 51 -16.00 10.41 14.73
N ASP A 52 -14.72 10.39 15.13
CA ASP A 52 -14.32 9.94 16.46
C ASP A 52 -14.91 10.86 17.53
N THR A 53 -15.72 10.27 18.42
CA THR A 53 -16.37 10.98 19.53
C THR A 53 -15.72 10.72 20.88
N GLU A 54 -14.80 9.76 20.94
CA GLU A 54 -14.13 9.36 22.17
C GLU A 54 -12.63 9.09 21.95
N PRO A 55 -11.79 9.25 22.99
CA PRO A 55 -10.38 8.93 22.90
C PRO A 55 -10.17 7.43 22.62
N PHE A 56 -9.10 7.11 21.88
CA PHE A 56 -8.74 5.73 21.51
C PHE A 56 -8.75 4.75 22.70
N ALA A 57 -8.23 5.13 23.86
CA ALA A 57 -8.20 4.25 25.04
C ALA A 57 -9.61 3.89 25.56
N ALA A 58 -10.57 4.83 25.48
CA ALA A 58 -11.96 4.59 25.88
C ALA A 58 -12.68 3.68 24.88
N TRP A 59 -12.43 3.89 23.59
CA TRP A 59 -12.93 3.02 22.52
C TRP A 59 -12.37 1.59 22.65
N LEU A 60 -11.06 1.47 22.88
CA LEU A 60 -10.35 0.19 23.04
C LEU A 60 -10.89 -0.62 24.22
N ALA A 61 -11.16 0.04 25.35
CA ALA A 61 -11.73 -0.64 26.53
C ALA A 61 -13.10 -1.29 26.27
N LYS A 62 -13.86 -0.85 25.25
CA LYS A 62 -15.15 -1.41 24.87
C LYS A 62 -15.06 -2.53 23.82
N HIS A 63 -13.97 -2.60 23.07
CA HIS A 63 -13.84 -3.46 21.88
C HIS A 63 -12.66 -4.44 21.94
N ALA A 64 -11.93 -4.49 23.05
CA ALA A 64 -10.85 -5.45 23.32
C ALA A 64 -11.37 -6.84 23.72
#